data_AF-A0AA46QW71-F1
#
_entry.id   AF-A0AA46QW71-F1
#
_cell.length_a   1.000
_cell.length_b   1.000
_cell.length_c   1.000
_cell.angle_alpha   90.00
_cell.angle_beta   90.00
_cell.angle_gamma   90.00
#
_symmetry.space_group_name_H-M   'P 1'
#
loop_
_entity.id
_entity.type
_entity.pdbx_description
1 polymer ?
#
loop_
_entity_poly.entity_id
_entity_poly.type
_entity_poly.pdbx_seq_one_letter_code
_entity_poly.pdbx_strand_id
1 'polypeptide(L)'
;MKNFFQKFTQVMSEVLDFQARVWVVNVYAGEHKGESYVVNEDAFSEPLQWMKKKGYQESMLNKVEAMKRSQILEFDLGRVKHRLMRVK
;
A
#
# COMPACT_ATOMS: atom_id res chain seq x y z
N MET A 1 -5.01 28.57 20.15
CA MET A 1 -4.78 27.19 20.65
C MET A 1 -5.63 26.10 19.96
N LYS A 2 -6.74 26.40 19.24
CA LYS A 2 -7.57 25.38 18.58
C LYS A 2 -6.90 24.65 17.38
N ASN A 3 -6.06 25.34 16.61
CA ASN A 3 -5.46 24.78 15.40
C ASN A 3 -4.39 23.70 15.64
N PHE A 4 -3.75 23.67 16.82
CA PHE A 4 -2.68 22.70 17.10
C PHE A 4 -3.25 21.31 17.45
N PHE A 5 -4.32 21.28 18.24
CA PHE A 5 -5.06 20.05 18.55
C PHE A 5 -5.65 19.41 17.30
N GLN A 6 -6.21 20.20 16.38
CA GLN A 6 -6.77 19.69 15.12
C GLN A 6 -5.72 19.02 14.22
N LYS A 7 -4.52 19.62 14.11
CA LYS A 7 -3.42 19.01 13.34
C LYS A 7 -2.95 17.70 13.98
N PHE A 8 -2.84 17.66 15.30
CA PHE A 8 -2.42 16.45 16.01
C PHE A 8 -3.41 15.30 15.86
N THR A 9 -4.72 15.59 15.97
CA THR A 9 -5.76 14.58 15.75
C THR A 9 -5.77 14.04 14.32
N GLN A 10 -5.46 14.88 13.34
CA GLN A 10 -5.44 14.46 11.94
C GLN A 10 -4.24 13.56 11.63
N VAL A 11 -3.05 13.90 12.10
CA VAL A 11 -1.85 13.06 11.97
C VAL A 11 -2.04 11.71 12.67
N MET A 12 -2.63 11.69 13.86
CA MET A 12 -2.97 10.45 14.57
C MET A 12 -3.94 9.58 13.77
N SER A 13 -4.97 10.20 13.16
CA SER A 13 -5.94 9.49 12.32
C SER A 13 -5.28 8.90 11.07
N GLU A 14 -4.37 9.63 10.42
CA GLU A 14 -3.65 9.16 9.24
C GLU A 14 -2.70 7.99 9.56
N VAL A 15 -2.04 8.03 10.72
CA VAL A 15 -1.17 6.94 11.20
C VAL A 15 -1.98 5.67 11.52
N LEU A 16 -3.13 5.83 12.19
CA LEU A 16 -4.03 4.71 12.50
C LEU A 16 -4.63 4.10 11.23
N ASP A 17 -5.03 4.94 10.27
CA ASP A 17 -5.60 4.47 9.00
C ASP A 17 -4.57 3.76 8.12
N PHE A 18 -3.28 4.11 8.24
CA PHE A 18 -2.18 3.40 7.59
C PHE A 18 -1.93 2.01 8.20
N GLN A 19 -1.78 1.94 9.52
CA GLN A 19 -1.44 0.69 10.23
C GLN A 19 -2.49 -0.39 9.99
N ALA A 20 -3.77 -0.02 9.93
CA ALA A 20 -4.86 -0.97 9.74
C ALA A 20 -4.91 -1.66 8.35
N ARG A 21 -4.07 -1.28 7.37
CA ARG A 21 -4.19 -1.74 5.98
C ARG A 21 -3.51 -3.07 5.74
N VAL A 22 -4.21 -3.91 4.98
CA VAL A 22 -3.67 -5.20 4.52
C VAL A 22 -3.85 -5.32 3.02
N TRP A 23 -2.76 -5.66 2.34
CA TRP A 23 -2.72 -5.88 0.91
C TRP A 23 -2.49 -7.35 0.59
N VAL A 24 -3.16 -7.84 -0.45
CA VAL A 24 -2.79 -9.08 -1.12
C VAL A 24 -2.16 -8.71 -2.44
N VAL A 25 -0.92 -9.16 -2.66
CA VAL A 25 -0.16 -8.92 -3.89
C VAL A 25 0.05 -10.25 -4.60
N ASN A 26 -0.50 -10.38 -5.80
CA ASN A 26 -0.27 -11.54 -6.66
C ASN A 26 0.68 -11.18 -7.79
N VAL A 27 1.69 -12.01 -8.02
CA VAL A 27 2.58 -11.87 -9.17
C VAL A 27 2.03 -12.72 -10.31
N TYR A 28 1.46 -12.09 -11.33
CA TYR A 28 0.75 -12.83 -12.39
C TYR A 28 1.53 -12.95 -13.70
N ALA A 29 2.64 -12.22 -13.83
CA ALA A 29 3.58 -12.36 -14.93
C ALA A 29 5.02 -12.02 -14.50
N GLY A 30 6.00 -12.63 -15.16
CA GLY A 30 7.42 -12.42 -14.90
C GLY A 30 8.02 -13.44 -13.92
N GLU A 31 9.13 -13.05 -13.31
CA GLU A 31 9.76 -13.78 -12.21
C GLU A 31 8.79 -13.93 -11.03
N HIS A 32 8.82 -15.05 -10.29
CA HIS A 32 7.91 -15.35 -9.18
C HIS A 32 6.41 -15.48 -9.57
N LYS A 33 6.10 -15.69 -10.86
CA LYS A 33 4.71 -15.89 -11.31
C LYS A 33 4.00 -17.00 -10.53
N GLY A 34 2.81 -16.68 -10.03
CA GLY A 34 1.97 -17.57 -9.22
C GLY A 34 2.13 -17.36 -7.72
N GLU A 35 3.17 -16.64 -7.28
CA GLU A 35 3.34 -16.29 -5.89
C GLU A 35 2.33 -15.22 -5.44
N SER A 36 1.94 -15.31 -4.18
CA SER A 36 1.06 -14.34 -3.53
C SER A 36 1.65 -13.94 -2.19
N TYR A 37 1.64 -12.64 -1.91
CA TYR A 37 2.16 -12.06 -0.68
C TYR A 37 1.03 -11.36 0.07
N VAL A 38 0.98 -11.56 1.39
CA VAL A 38 0.14 -10.77 2.29
C VAL A 38 1.03 -9.72 2.92
N VAL A 39 0.74 -8.46 2.66
CA VAL A 39 1.49 -7.31 3.16
C VAL A 39 0.63 -6.62 4.22
N ASN A 40 1.00 -6.78 5.49
CA ASN A 40 0.36 -6.05 6.59
C ASN A 40 1.19 -4.80 6.89
N GLU A 41 0.56 -3.62 6.79
CA GLU A 41 1.22 -2.35 7.05
C GLU A 41 1.58 -2.14 8.53
N ASP A 42 0.91 -2.83 9.47
CA ASP A 42 1.29 -2.86 10.89
C ASP A 42 2.75 -3.29 11.12
N ALA A 43 3.32 -4.08 10.21
CA ALA A 43 4.68 -4.59 10.30
C ALA A 43 5.77 -3.61 9.82
N PHE A 44 5.38 -2.41 9.37
CA PHE A 44 6.30 -1.44 8.79
C PHE A 44 6.28 -0.10 9.52
N SER A 45 7.42 0.62 9.45
CA SER A 45 7.59 1.95 10.04
C SER A 45 7.17 3.08 9.09
N GLU A 46 6.95 2.79 7.82
CA GLU A 46 6.57 3.78 6.81
C GLU A 46 5.42 3.28 5.91
N PRO A 47 4.58 4.21 5.42
CA PRO A 47 3.58 3.92 4.40
C PRO A 47 4.14 3.27 3.14
N LEU A 48 3.48 2.19 2.71
CA LEU A 48 3.75 1.46 1.48
C LEU A 48 5.20 0.98 1.38
N GLN A 49 5.86 0.72 2.51
CA GLN A 49 7.29 0.41 2.56
C GLN A 49 7.65 -0.82 1.71
N TRP A 50 6.77 -1.83 1.70
CA TRP A 50 6.97 -3.02 0.87
C TRP A 50 6.98 -2.66 -0.63
N MET A 51 6.04 -1.84 -1.09
CA MET A 51 5.92 -1.42 -2.48
C MET A 51 7.11 -0.55 -2.88
N LYS A 52 7.55 0.37 -2.01
CA LYS A 52 8.78 1.16 -2.22
C LYS A 52 9.99 0.25 -2.44
N LYS A 53 10.18 -0.77 -1.60
CA LYS A 53 11.27 -1.75 -1.74
C LYS A 53 11.20 -2.58 -3.02
N LYS A 54 10.00 -2.80 -3.57
CA LYS A 54 9.79 -3.51 -4.84
C LYS A 54 9.94 -2.61 -6.07
N GLY A 55 10.23 -1.32 -5.91
CA GLY A 55 10.50 -0.40 -7.01
C GLY A 55 9.26 0.24 -7.61
N TYR A 56 8.16 0.34 -6.85
CA TYR A 56 6.99 1.08 -7.30
C TYR A 56 7.32 2.56 -7.44
N GLN A 57 6.93 3.15 -8.58
CA GLN A 57 7.09 4.57 -8.81
C GLN A 57 6.10 5.38 -7.98
N GLU A 58 6.42 6.62 -7.69
CA GLU A 58 5.57 7.52 -6.88
C GLU A 58 4.15 7.68 -7.46
N SER A 59 4.03 7.72 -8.79
CA SER A 59 2.72 7.73 -9.47
C SER A 59 1.89 6.47 -9.23
N MET A 60 2.52 5.32 -8.99
CA MET A 60 1.87 4.07 -8.62
C MET A 60 1.49 4.07 -7.14
N LEU A 61 2.40 4.52 -6.27
CA LEU A 61 2.16 4.64 -4.82
C LEU A 61 0.95 5.54 -4.53
N ASN A 62 0.84 6.69 -5.22
CA ASN A 62 -0.31 7.59 -5.09
C ASN A 62 -1.63 6.91 -5.46
N LYS A 63 -1.63 5.98 -6.43
CA LYS A 63 -2.81 5.20 -6.78
C LYS A 63 -3.14 4.17 -5.71
N VAL A 64 -2.13 3.50 -5.14
CA VAL A 64 -2.30 2.53 -4.05
C VAL A 64 -2.85 3.21 -2.80
N GLU A 65 -2.33 4.38 -2.44
CA GLU A 65 -2.79 5.17 -1.29
C GLU A 65 -4.27 5.55 -1.42
N ALA A 66 -4.72 5.86 -2.65
CA ALA A 66 -6.10 6.20 -2.95
C ALA A 66 -7.04 4.96 -3.07
N MET A 67 -6.53 3.73 -2.97
CA MET A 67 -7.35 2.53 -3.11
C MET A 67 -8.35 2.39 -1.97
N LYS A 68 -9.60 2.13 -2.32
CA LYS A 68 -10.64 1.71 -1.36
C LYS A 68 -10.56 0.20 -1.12
N ARG A 69 -11.17 -0.26 -0.03
CA ARG A 69 -11.28 -1.69 0.28
C ARG A 69 -11.95 -2.45 -0.88
N SER A 70 -11.48 -3.67 -1.11
CA SER A 70 -11.89 -4.56 -2.21
C SER A 70 -11.59 -4.04 -3.62
N GLN A 71 -10.86 -2.93 -3.77
CA GLN A 71 -10.36 -2.52 -5.07
C GLN A 71 -9.12 -3.33 -5.45
N ILE A 72 -8.97 -3.52 -6.76
CA ILE A 72 -7.84 -4.21 -7.36
C ILE A 72 -7.14 -3.23 -8.31
N LEU A 73 -5.82 -3.13 -8.20
CA LEU A 73 -4.98 -2.42 -9.16
C LEU A 73 -3.90 -3.35 -9.70
N GLU A 74 -3.55 -3.16 -10.96
CA GLU A 74 -2.46 -3.88 -11.61
C GLU A 74 -1.34 -2.92 -11.96
N PHE A 75 -0.11 -3.35 -11.70
CA PHE A 75 1.10 -2.58 -11.93
C PHE A 75 2.10 -3.41 -12.72
N ASP A 76 2.69 -2.78 -13.72
CA ASP A 76 3.80 -3.32 -14.50
C ASP A 76 5.09 -2.71 -13.99
N LEU A 77 5.98 -3.53 -13.44
CA LEU A 77 7.30 -3.13 -12.94
C LEU A 77 8.41 -3.48 -13.96
N GLY A 78 8.03 -3.70 -15.23
CA GLY A 78 8.91 -4.05 -16.34
C GLY A 78 9.27 -5.53 -16.37
N ARG A 79 9.78 -6.07 -15.27
CA ARG A 79 10.18 -7.49 -15.17
C ARG A 79 9.08 -8.39 -14.61
N VAL A 80 8.18 -7.81 -13.82
CA VAL A 80 7.10 -8.51 -13.15
C VAL A 80 5.83 -7.68 -13.21
N LYS A 81 4.67 -8.35 -13.20
CA LYS A 81 3.38 -7.69 -13.06
C LYS A 81 2.72 -8.10 -11.76
N HIS A 82 2.34 -7.10 -10.98
CA HIS A 82 1.69 -7.28 -9.70
C HIS A 82 0.21 -6.90 -9.79
N ARG A 83 -0.64 -7.71 -9.18
CA ARG A 83 -2.04 -7.38 -8.91
C ARG A 83 -2.18 -7.16 -7.40
N LEU A 84 -2.50 -5.94 -7.00
CA LEU A 84 -2.74 -5.54 -5.62
C LEU A 84 -4.24 -5.55 -5.33
N MET A 85 -4.62 -6.07 -4.17
CA MET A 85 -5.96 -5.95 -3.61
C MET A 85 -5.90 -5.38 -2.20
N ARG A 86 -6.70 -4.35 -1.91
CA ARG A 86 -6.88 -3.85 -0.55
C ARG A 86 -7.90 -4.70 0.19
N VAL A 87 -7.51 -5.40 1.25
CA VAL A 87 -8.40 -6.29 2.02
C VAL A 87 -9.02 -5.55 3.21
N LYS A 88 -8.23 -4.74 3.90
CA LYS A 88 -8.63 -3.96 5.09
C LYS A 88 -8.36 -2.47 4.86
#